data_AF-A0A3M1NYP8-F1
#
_entry.id   AF-A0A3M1NYP8-F1
#
_cell.length_a   1.000
_cell.length_b   1.000
_cell.length_c   1.000
_cell.angle_alpha   90.00
_cell.angle_beta   90.00
_cell.angle_gamma   90.00
#
_symmetry.space_group_name_H-M   'P 1'
#
loop_
_entity.id
_entity.type
_entity.pdbx_description
1 polymer ?
#
loop_
_entity_poly.entity_id
_entity_poly.type
_entity_poly.pdbx_seq_one_letter_code
_entity_poly.pdbx_strand_id
1 'polypeptide(L)'
;MPRRPDLSRANLWLVLLALANSGYLWAAGAPSLFYVANVLLHVVLGLLLLVAWAGLGRVLVREEGTRRPAAVVLLVTLMVLAGGTGLALLVVGNLRPQRPLLIVHIATSFGAAAGILWWLWTRPFLAARPALRGAAAGVLVLAVAVPLSRPLWPLPADHVITNPTMPPA
;
A
#
# COMPACT_ATOMS: atom_id res chain seq x y z
N MET A 1 8.55 21.81 26.49
CA MET A 1 9.22 20.94 25.50
C MET A 1 8.19 20.49 24.46
N PRO A 2 8.36 20.78 23.16
CA PRO A 2 7.41 20.34 22.14
C PRO A 2 7.38 18.81 22.07
N ARG A 3 6.18 18.22 22.19
CA ARG A 3 5.98 16.77 21.98
C ARG A 3 6.42 16.44 20.56
N ARG A 4 7.48 15.65 20.42
CA ARG A 4 7.84 15.07 19.11
C ARG A 4 6.61 14.30 18.61
N PRO A 5 6.19 14.48 17.35
CA PRO A 5 5.09 13.71 16.80
C PRO A 5 5.40 12.23 16.95
N ASP A 6 4.42 11.46 17.43
CA ASP A 6 4.55 10.02 17.59
C ASP A 6 4.62 9.37 16.20
N LEU A 7 5.85 9.21 15.71
CA LEU A 7 6.15 8.63 14.40
C LEU A 7 5.47 7.26 14.23
N SER A 8 5.30 6.50 15.32
CA SER A 8 4.65 5.18 15.28
C SER A 8 3.16 5.31 14.97
N ARG A 9 2.48 6.29 15.59
CA ARG A 9 1.06 6.57 15.33
C ARG A 9 0.85 7.07 13.91
N ALA A 10 1.68 7.99 13.44
CA ALA A 10 1.57 8.52 12.07
C ALA A 10 1.82 7.41 11.02
N ASN A 11 2.86 6.59 11.21
CA ASN A 11 3.15 5.46 10.33
C ASN A 11 2.00 4.45 10.31
N LEU A 12 1.42 4.13 11.47
CA LEU A 12 0.28 3.22 11.54
C LEU A 12 -0.88 3.71 10.65
N TRP A 13 -1.32 4.95 10.85
CA TRP A 13 -2.45 5.49 10.09
C TRP A 13 -2.15 5.59 8.59
N LEU A 14 -0.94 6.02 8.21
CA LEU A 14 -0.54 6.07 6.80
C LEU A 14 -0.55 4.69 6.16
N VAL A 15 -0.02 3.66 6.83
CA VAL A 15 -0.06 2.28 6.33
C VAL A 15 -1.49 1.78 6.19
N LEU A 16 -2.35 2.01 7.19
CA LEU A 16 -3.75 1.57 7.15
C LEU A 16 -4.55 2.25 6.04
N LEU A 17 -4.39 3.57 5.86
CA LEU A 17 -5.04 4.33 4.80
C LEU A 17 -4.55 3.89 3.42
N ALA A 18 -3.23 3.69 3.26
CA ALA A 18 -2.65 3.20 2.02
C ALA A 18 -3.16 1.79 1.67
N LEU A 19 -3.25 0.88 2.65
CA LEU A 19 -3.81 -0.47 2.46
C LEU A 19 -5.29 -0.44 2.08
N ALA A 20 -6.10 0.37 2.77
CA ALA A 20 -7.52 0.51 2.46
C ALA A 20 -7.74 1.06 1.04
N ASN A 21 -7.03 2.12 0.67
CA ASN A 21 -7.11 2.70 -0.67
C ASN A 21 -6.58 1.74 -1.76
N SER A 22 -5.51 1.00 -1.49
CA SER A 22 -4.99 -0.03 -2.41
C SER A 22 -6.00 -1.19 -2.61
N GLY A 23 -6.64 -1.63 -1.53
CA GLY A 23 -7.71 -2.64 -1.59
C GLY A 23 -8.90 -2.17 -2.41
N TYR A 24 -9.30 -0.90 -2.25
CA TYR A 24 -10.29 -0.27 -3.11
C TYR A 24 -9.87 -0.26 -4.58
N LEU A 25 -8.65 0.19 -4.90
CA LEU A 25 -8.17 0.26 -6.28
C LEU A 25 -8.09 -1.11 -6.95
N TRP A 26 -7.73 -2.15 -6.20
CA TRP A 26 -7.76 -3.52 -6.72
C TRP A 26 -9.20 -4.00 -6.95
N ALA A 27 -10.11 -3.75 -6.01
CA ALA A 27 -11.50 -4.21 -6.13
C ALA A 27 -12.28 -3.45 -7.20
N ALA A 28 -12.04 -2.15 -7.38
CA ALA A 28 -12.73 -1.31 -8.35
C ALA A 28 -12.34 -1.69 -9.78
N GLY A 29 -13.33 -1.75 -10.68
CA GLY A 29 -13.13 -2.06 -12.10
C GLY A 29 -13.53 -0.94 -13.06
N ALA A 30 -14.30 0.05 -12.58
CA ALA A 30 -14.92 1.05 -13.44
C ALA A 30 -14.09 2.37 -13.48
N PRO A 31 -13.71 2.86 -14.68
CA PRO A 31 -12.96 4.11 -14.83
C PRO A 31 -13.88 5.33 -14.64
N SER A 32 -14.20 5.65 -13.38
CA SER A 32 -14.97 6.83 -12.99
C SER A 32 -14.06 7.97 -12.49
N LEU A 33 -14.58 9.20 -12.41
CA LEU A 33 -13.86 10.32 -11.79
C LEU A 33 -13.45 10.00 -10.33
N PHE A 34 -14.30 9.27 -9.60
CA PHE A 34 -14.02 8.81 -8.25
C PHE A 34 -12.85 7.80 -8.23
N TYR A 35 -12.77 6.90 -9.20
CA TYR A 35 -11.62 5.99 -9.35
C TYR A 35 -10.33 6.78 -9.60
N VAL A 36 -10.34 7.74 -10.53
CA VAL A 36 -9.17 8.59 -10.82
C VAL A 36 -8.75 9.39 -9.59
N ALA A 37 -9.69 9.95 -8.83
CA ALA A 37 -9.39 10.63 -7.57
C ALA A 37 -8.74 9.69 -6.54
N ASN A 38 -9.19 8.43 -6.46
CA ASN A 38 -8.56 7.42 -5.60
C ASN A 38 -7.16 7.03 -6.07
N VAL A 39 -6.90 7.00 -7.38
CA VAL A 39 -5.55 6.80 -7.93
C VAL A 39 -4.63 7.96 -7.52
N LEU A 40 -5.09 9.21 -7.64
CA LEU A 40 -4.32 10.36 -7.18
C LEU A 40 -4.07 10.32 -5.67
N LEU A 41 -5.09 9.96 -4.89
CA LEU A 41 -4.96 9.76 -3.44
C LEU A 41 -3.91 8.67 -3.13
N HIS A 42 -3.91 7.56 -3.86
CA HIS A 42 -2.92 6.49 -3.70
C HIS A 42 -1.50 7.01 -3.88
N VAL A 43 -1.27 7.81 -4.93
CA VAL A 43 0.02 8.44 -5.20
C VAL A 43 0.44 9.34 -4.04
N VAL A 44 -0.45 10.23 -3.58
CA VAL A 44 -0.17 11.12 -2.45
C VAL A 44 0.14 10.33 -1.18
N LEU A 45 -0.67 9.32 -0.86
CA LEU A 45 -0.44 8.44 0.29
C LEU A 45 0.90 7.72 0.18
N GLY A 46 1.26 7.20 -1.01
CA GLY A 46 2.54 6.55 -1.28
C GLY A 46 3.74 7.48 -1.08
N LEU A 47 3.64 8.74 -1.52
CA LEU A 47 4.69 9.74 -1.30
C LEU A 47 4.85 10.09 0.19
N LEU A 48 3.74 10.29 0.90
CA LEU A 48 3.77 10.52 2.35
C LEU A 48 4.36 9.33 3.10
N LEU A 49 4.00 8.11 2.67
CA LEU A 49 4.49 6.87 3.23
C LEU A 49 6.00 6.71 2.99
N LEU A 50 6.48 7.04 1.79
CA LEU A 50 7.92 7.03 1.46
C LEU A 50 8.72 7.95 2.39
N VAL A 51 8.23 9.16 2.66
CA VAL A 51 8.88 10.09 3.60
C VAL A 51 8.86 9.55 5.03
N ALA A 52 7.71 9.01 5.48
CA ALA A 52 7.59 8.41 6.81
C ALA A 52 8.52 7.20 6.97
N TRP A 53 8.65 6.39 5.92
CA TRP A 53 9.50 5.21 5.82
C TRP A 53 10.99 5.54 5.82
N ALA A 54 11.40 6.65 5.20
CA ALA A 54 12.78 7.12 5.30
C ALA A 54 13.17 7.45 6.76
N GLY A 55 12.25 8.08 7.51
CA GLY A 55 12.42 8.32 8.94
C GLY A 55 12.44 7.04 9.76
N LEU A 56 11.47 6.15 9.51
CA LEU A 56 11.33 4.87 10.22
C LEU A 56 12.51 3.92 9.95
N GLY A 57 13.01 3.87 8.71
CA GLY A 57 14.16 3.04 8.33
C GLY A 57 15.41 3.36 9.15
N ARG A 58 15.64 4.65 9.47
CA ARG A 58 16.74 5.05 10.36
C ARG A 58 16.55 4.53 11.78
N VAL A 59 15.32 4.52 12.28
CA VAL A 59 14.99 3.98 13.61
C VAL A 59 15.18 2.46 13.61
N LEU A 60 14.69 1.76 12.59
CA LEU A 60 14.86 0.31 12.43
C LEU A 60 16.33 -0.11 12.44
N VAL A 61 17.16 0.56 11.64
CA VAL A 61 18.60 0.29 11.57
C VAL A 61 19.29 0.53 12.92
N ARG A 62 18.94 1.61 13.63
CA ARG A 62 19.55 1.96 14.91
C ARG A 62 19.13 1.05 16.07
N GLU A 63 17.84 0.74 16.17
CA GLU A 63 17.30 0.00 17.31
C GLU A 63 17.38 -1.52 17.13
N GLU A 64 17.15 -2.00 15.91
CA GLU A 64 17.00 -3.43 15.62
C GLU A 64 18.13 -3.98 14.75
N GLY A 65 18.97 -3.13 14.15
CA GLY A 65 19.99 -3.55 13.18
C GLY A 65 21.03 -4.51 13.75
N THR A 66 21.34 -4.41 15.05
CA THR A 66 22.26 -5.34 15.73
C THR A 66 21.56 -6.61 16.21
N ARG A 67 20.29 -6.51 16.62
CA ARG A 67 19.52 -7.62 17.19
C ARG A 67 18.92 -8.54 16.14
N ARG A 68 18.49 -7.97 15.02
CA ARG A 68 17.75 -8.64 13.93
C ARG A 68 18.21 -8.12 12.56
N PRO A 69 19.51 -8.22 12.22
CA PRO A 69 20.07 -7.62 11.01
C PRO A 69 19.35 -8.07 9.74
N ALA A 70 19.09 -9.38 9.59
CA ALA A 70 18.41 -9.92 8.42
C ALA A 70 16.98 -9.37 8.24
N ALA A 71 16.21 -9.24 9.33
CA ALA A 71 14.84 -8.70 9.27
C ALA A 71 14.84 -7.22 8.89
N VAL A 72 15.80 -6.44 9.42
CA VAL A 72 15.95 -5.02 9.09
C VAL A 72 16.36 -4.86 7.63
N VAL A 73 17.35 -5.62 7.15
CA VAL A 73 17.79 -5.58 5.75
C VAL A 73 16.64 -5.93 4.82
N LEU A 74 15.89 -7.00 5.10
CA LEU A 74 14.74 -7.38 4.31
C LEU A 74 13.69 -6.27 4.27
N LEU A 75 13.30 -5.74 5.44
CA LEU A 75 12.25 -4.73 5.53
C LEU A 75 12.64 -3.43 4.80
N VAL A 76 13.87 -2.95 5.02
CA VAL A 76 14.39 -1.77 4.32
C VAL A 76 14.46 -2.00 2.81
N THR A 77 14.88 -3.20 2.37
CA THR A 77 14.92 -3.56 0.95
C THR A 77 13.51 -3.52 0.35
N LEU A 78 12.52 -4.10 1.02
CA LEU A 78 11.11 -4.06 0.57
C LEU A 78 10.61 -2.61 0.50
N MET A 79 10.92 -1.77 1.49
CA MET A 79 10.53 -0.34 1.50
C MET A 79 11.16 0.42 0.33
N VAL A 80 12.44 0.19 0.05
CA VAL A 80 13.17 0.82 -1.06
C VAL A 80 12.63 0.36 -2.40
N LEU A 81 12.40 -0.95 -2.58
CA LEU A 81 11.83 -1.48 -3.82
C LEU A 81 10.40 -0.98 -4.05
N ALA A 82 9.56 -0.98 -3.02
CA ALA A 82 8.20 -0.45 -3.09
C ALA A 82 8.19 1.02 -3.51
N GLY A 83 8.96 1.85 -2.82
CA GLY A 83 9.08 3.29 -3.14
C GLY A 83 9.69 3.52 -4.52
N GLY A 84 10.80 2.85 -4.84
CA GLY A 84 11.51 3.02 -6.11
C GLY A 84 10.68 2.60 -7.31
N THR A 85 10.00 1.46 -7.24
CA THR A 85 9.10 1.01 -8.32
C THR A 85 7.84 1.86 -8.43
N GLY A 86 7.31 2.39 -7.31
CA GLY A 86 6.19 3.33 -7.33
C GLY A 86 6.56 4.66 -8.00
N LEU A 87 7.73 5.21 -7.67
CA LEU A 87 8.27 6.39 -8.34
C LEU A 87 8.52 6.14 -9.83
N ALA A 88 9.06 4.97 -10.19
CA ALA A 88 9.25 4.60 -11.58
C ALA A 88 7.92 4.58 -12.34
N LEU A 89 6.87 3.96 -11.78
CA LEU A 89 5.53 3.91 -12.39
C LEU A 89 4.89 5.29 -12.55
N LEU A 90 5.21 6.27 -11.70
CA LEU A 90 4.77 7.66 -11.90
C LEU A 90 5.37 8.28 -13.15
N VAL A 91 6.60 7.91 -13.50
CA VAL A 91 7.31 8.46 -14.66
C VAL A 91 6.93 7.73 -15.94
N VAL A 92 6.96 6.39 -15.93
CA VAL A 92 6.73 5.58 -17.14
C VAL A 92 5.26 5.25 -17.40
N GLY A 93 4.39 5.54 -16.43
CA GLY A 93 2.98 5.19 -16.48
C GLY A 93 2.69 3.72 -16.19
N ASN A 94 1.41 3.42 -15.99
CA ASN A 94 0.92 2.06 -15.76
C ASN A 94 0.28 1.48 -17.04
N LEU A 95 1.11 1.20 -18.05
CA LEU A 95 0.68 0.58 -19.30
C LEU A 95 0.97 -0.93 -19.29
N ARG A 96 0.41 -1.68 -20.25
CA ARG A 96 0.57 -3.13 -20.33
C ARG A 96 2.03 -3.61 -20.32
N PRO A 97 2.99 -2.98 -21.03
CA PRO A 97 4.40 -3.40 -20.99
C PRO A 97 5.03 -3.29 -19.60
N GLN A 98 4.57 -2.36 -18.76
CA GLN A 98 5.06 -2.09 -17.41
C GLN A 98 4.42 -3.00 -16.36
N ARG A 99 3.59 -3.98 -16.76
CA ARG A 99 2.94 -4.92 -15.84
C ARG A 99 3.91 -5.65 -14.90
N PRO A 100 5.11 -6.10 -15.33
CA PRO A 100 6.08 -6.68 -14.41
C PRO A 100 6.51 -5.69 -13.31
N LEU A 101 6.74 -4.43 -13.67
CA LEU A 101 7.10 -3.37 -12.71
C LEU A 101 5.97 -3.13 -11.70
N LEU A 102 4.72 -3.11 -12.16
CA LEU A 102 3.54 -3.03 -11.29
C LEU A 102 3.46 -4.21 -10.31
N ILE A 103 3.71 -5.45 -10.79
CA ILE A 103 3.68 -6.63 -9.93
C ILE A 103 4.75 -6.55 -8.83
N VAL A 104 5.97 -6.14 -9.19
CA VAL A 104 7.05 -5.93 -8.21
C VAL A 104 6.66 -4.86 -7.20
N HIS A 105 6.08 -3.74 -7.66
CA HIS A 105 5.59 -2.68 -6.77
C HIS A 105 4.54 -3.20 -5.79
N ILE A 106 3.54 -3.93 -6.25
CA ILE A 106 2.49 -4.50 -5.40
C ILE A 106 3.08 -5.47 -4.37
N ALA A 107 3.90 -6.43 -4.82
CA ALA A 107 4.46 -7.46 -3.95
C ALA A 107 5.36 -6.85 -2.86
N THR A 108 6.23 -5.92 -3.24
CA THR A 108 7.15 -5.27 -2.30
C THR A 108 6.43 -4.30 -1.37
N SER A 109 5.42 -3.57 -1.85
CA SER A 109 4.58 -2.69 -1.03
C SER A 109 3.80 -3.46 0.02
N PHE A 110 3.20 -4.60 -0.37
CA PHE A 110 2.49 -5.46 0.58
C PHE A 110 3.44 -6.04 1.64
N GLY A 111 4.61 -6.53 1.22
CA GLY A 111 5.63 -7.04 2.13
C GLY A 111 6.12 -5.99 3.12
N ALA A 112 6.40 -4.77 2.64
CA ALA A 112 6.82 -3.65 3.49
C ALA A 112 5.71 -3.23 4.48
N ALA A 113 4.46 -3.11 4.02
CA ALA A 113 3.32 -2.79 4.86
C ALA A 113 3.11 -3.85 5.96
N ALA A 114 3.13 -5.13 5.60
CA ALA A 114 3.00 -6.24 6.54
C ALA A 114 4.16 -6.26 7.56
N GLY A 115 5.40 -6.08 7.11
CA GLY A 115 6.57 -6.02 7.98
C GLY A 115 6.53 -4.85 8.97
N ILE A 116 6.06 -3.68 8.53
CA ILE A 116 5.88 -2.52 9.42
C ILE A 116 4.74 -2.74 10.41
N LEU A 117 3.61 -3.29 9.97
CA LEU A 117 2.51 -3.61 10.89
C LEU A 117 2.95 -4.63 11.94
N TRP A 118 3.68 -5.68 11.55
CA TRP A 118 4.25 -6.64 12.47
C TRP A 118 5.22 -5.98 13.47
N TRP A 119 6.12 -5.12 12.97
CA TRP A 119 7.05 -4.37 13.82
C TRP A 119 6.30 -3.47 14.82
N LEU A 120 5.33 -2.68 14.35
CA LEU A 120 4.47 -1.85 15.20
C LEU A 120 3.70 -2.70 16.21
N TRP A 121 3.30 -3.91 15.83
CA TRP A 121 2.57 -4.85 16.70
C TRP A 121 3.38 -5.19 17.95
N THR A 122 4.71 -5.20 17.85
CA THR A 122 5.60 -5.49 18.99
C THR A 122 5.87 -4.27 19.87
N ARG A 123 5.42 -3.07 19.48
CA ARG A 123 5.68 -1.83 20.22
C ARG A 123 4.65 -1.59 21.34
N PRO A 124 5.07 -1.01 22.48
CA PRO A 124 4.20 -0.77 23.63
C PRO A 124 3.01 0.14 23.30
N PHE A 125 3.18 1.04 22.32
CA PHE A 125 2.11 1.91 21.81
C PHE A 125 0.86 1.13 21.35
N LEU A 126 1.02 0.07 20.55
CA LEU A 126 -0.10 -0.76 20.11
C LEU A 126 -0.51 -1.75 21.19
N ALA A 127 0.44 -2.27 21.98
CA ALA A 127 0.15 -3.20 23.07
C ALA A 127 -0.84 -2.62 24.09
N ALA A 128 -0.73 -1.33 24.41
CA ALA A 128 -1.63 -0.63 25.32
C ALA A 128 -3.02 -0.31 24.73
N ARG A 129 -3.31 -0.65 23.48
CA ARG A 129 -4.55 -0.24 22.77
C ARG A 129 -5.17 -1.42 21.99
N PRO A 130 -5.85 -2.37 22.68
CA PRO A 130 -6.40 -3.57 22.03
C PRO A 130 -7.43 -3.26 20.95
N ALA A 131 -8.26 -2.23 21.13
CA ALA A 131 -9.23 -1.80 20.10
C ALA A 131 -8.55 -1.33 18.81
N LEU A 132 -7.46 -0.56 18.92
CA LEU A 132 -6.70 -0.09 17.77
C LEU A 132 -5.98 -1.25 17.06
N ARG A 133 -5.46 -2.22 17.82
CA ARG A 133 -4.91 -3.46 17.26
C ARG A 133 -5.98 -4.25 16.48
N GLY A 134 -7.15 -4.44 17.08
CA GLY A 134 -8.28 -5.12 16.42
C GLY A 134 -8.69 -4.41 15.11
N ALA A 135 -8.79 -3.08 15.13
CA ALA A 135 -9.08 -2.29 13.94
C ALA A 135 -7.98 -2.42 12.86
N ALA A 136 -6.71 -2.37 13.24
CA ALA A 136 -5.59 -2.53 12.31
C ALA A 136 -5.57 -3.93 11.67
N ALA A 137 -5.82 -4.99 12.45
CA ALA A 137 -5.99 -6.35 11.93
C ALA A 137 -7.19 -6.42 10.98
N GLY A 138 -8.34 -5.85 11.36
CA GLY A 138 -9.53 -5.81 10.53
C GLY A 138 -9.27 -5.14 9.18
N VAL A 139 -8.62 -3.99 9.16
CA VAL A 139 -8.23 -3.30 7.92
C VAL A 139 -7.28 -4.14 7.07
N LEU A 140 -6.27 -4.78 7.68
CA LEU A 140 -5.35 -5.66 6.95
C LEU A 140 -6.10 -6.85 6.32
N VAL A 141 -7.00 -7.48 7.07
CA VAL A 141 -7.84 -8.59 6.58
C VAL A 141 -8.72 -8.11 5.43
N LEU A 142 -9.42 -6.98 5.58
CA LEU A 142 -10.29 -6.43 4.55
C LEU A 142 -9.52 -6.01 3.29
N ALA A 143 -8.33 -5.42 3.45
CA ALA A 143 -7.48 -5.02 2.33
C ALA A 143 -7.03 -6.20 1.45
N VAL A 144 -7.06 -7.43 1.98
CA VAL A 144 -6.78 -8.67 1.23
C VAL A 144 -8.05 -9.37 0.81
N ALA A 145 -9.00 -9.54 1.73
CA ALA A 145 -10.23 -10.30 1.51
C ALA A 145 -11.14 -9.66 0.45
N VAL A 146 -11.28 -8.33 0.46
CA VAL A 146 -12.14 -7.62 -0.49
C VAL A 146 -11.64 -7.80 -1.93
N PRO A 147 -10.36 -7.54 -2.27
CA PRO A 147 -9.82 -7.86 -3.59
C PRO A 147 -9.99 -9.32 -4.02
N LEU A 148 -9.72 -10.26 -3.12
CA LEU A 148 -9.85 -11.70 -3.41
C LEU A 148 -11.30 -12.14 -3.62
N SER A 149 -12.26 -11.41 -3.08
CA SER A 149 -13.69 -11.67 -3.29
C SER A 149 -14.21 -11.23 -4.66
N ARG A 150 -13.41 -10.49 -5.45
CA ARG A 150 -13.82 -9.95 -6.76
C ARG A 150 -14.43 -10.99 -7.72
N PRO A 151 -13.96 -12.25 -7.82
CA PRO A 151 -14.61 -13.26 -8.66
C PRO A 151 -16.06 -13.56 -8.28
N LEU A 152 -16.46 -13.28 -7.03
CA LEU A 152 -17.81 -13.49 -6.53
C LEU A 152 -18.76 -12.33 -6.92
N TRP A 153 -18.23 -11.23 -7.46
CA TRP A 153 -18.96 -10.01 -7.80
C TRP A 153 -18.68 -9.67 -9.27
N PRO A 154 -19.24 -10.45 -10.23
CA PRO A 154 -18.97 -10.23 -11.64
C PRO A 154 -19.41 -8.82 -12.03
N LEU A 155 -18.49 -8.11 -12.69
CA LEU A 155 -18.75 -6.80 -13.22
C LEU A 155 -19.80 -6.88 -14.34
N PRO A 156 -20.68 -5.87 -14.50
CA PRO A 156 -21.61 -5.81 -15.62
C PRO A 156 -20.86 -5.95 -16.96
N ALA A 157 -21.50 -6.60 -17.95
CA ALA A 157 -20.86 -6.99 -19.22
C ALA A 157 -20.49 -5.81 -20.15
N ASP A 158 -20.80 -4.57 -19.77
CA ASP A 158 -20.63 -3.35 -20.56
C ASP A 158 -19.17 -2.82 -20.62
N HIS A 159 -18.21 -3.58 -20.11
CA HIS A 159 -16.80 -3.16 -20.00
C HIS A 159 -15.96 -3.52 -21.23
N VAL A 160 -16.49 -4.36 -22.12
CA VAL A 160 -15.82 -4.74 -23.36
C VAL A 160 -16.22 -3.74 -24.44
N ILE A 161 -15.34 -2.77 -24.70
CA ILE A 161 -15.43 -1.92 -25.89
C ILE A 161 -15.16 -2.82 -27.10
N THR A 162 -16.22 -3.30 -27.76
CA THR A 162 -16.11 -3.94 -29.06
C THR A 162 -16.06 -2.86 -30.12
N ASN A 163 -14.94 -2.75 -30.84
CA ASN A 163 -14.89 -1.87 -31.99
C ASN A 163 -15.97 -2.31 -33.00
N PRO A 164 -16.78 -1.38 -33.53
CA PRO A 164 -17.73 -1.72 -34.57
C PRO A 164 -16.97 -2.28 -35.78
N THR A 165 -17.47 -3.39 -36.34
CA THR A 165 -16.86 -4.04 -37.50
C THR A 165 -17.15 -3.31 -38.81
N MET A 166 -18.06 -2.33 -38.79
CA MET A 166 -18.42 -1.49 -39.92
C MET A 166 -18.56 -0.03 -39.48
N PRO A 167 -18.19 0.95 -40.33
CA PRO A 167 -18.45 2.36 -40.06
C PRO A 167 -19.97 2.65 -40.00
N PRO A 168 -20.40 3.73 -39.33
CA PRO A 168 -21.79 4.17 -39.37
C PRO A 168 -22.22 4.48 -40.81
N ALA A 169 -23.45 4.08 -41.16
CA ALA A 169 -24.06 4.38 -42.46
C ALA A 169 -24.34 5.88 -42.64
#